data_AF-A0A943DZT3-F1
#
_entry.id   AF-A0A943DZT3-F1
#
_cell.length_a   1.000
_cell.length_b   1.000
_cell.length_c   1.000
_cell.angle_alpha   90.00
_cell.angle_beta   90.00
_cell.angle_gamma   90.00
#
_symmetry.space_group_name_H-M   'P 1'
#
loop_
_entity.id
_entity.type
_entity.pdbx_description
1 polymer ?
#
loop_
_entity_poly.entity_id
_entity_poly.type
_entity_poly.pdbx_seq_one_letter_code
_entity_poly.pdbx_strand_id
1 'polypeptide(L)' 'MKIGTACAIFLQINSEKYTDEEKGTAILEVLKMPTHNGISKSAMLAVIGYLLNLAFDVPKESEVADNA' A
#
# COMPACT_ATOMS: atom_id res chain seq x y z
N MET A 1 13.29 2.71 -9.80
CA MET A 1 12.58 1.49 -10.28
C MET A 1 11.88 1.82 -11.60
N LYS A 2 11.67 0.87 -12.53
CA LYS A 2 10.87 1.15 -13.74
C LYS A 2 9.38 1.28 -13.39
N ILE A 3 8.64 2.17 -14.06
CA ILE A 3 7.21 2.43 -13.78
C ILE A 3 6.38 1.13 -13.79
N GLY A 4 6.57 0.26 -14.80
CA GLY A 4 5.82 -1.01 -14.86
C GLY A 4 6.06 -1.91 -13.65
N THR A 5 7.29 -1.96 -13.15
CA THR A 5 7.63 -2.71 -11.93
C THR A 5 7.05 -2.05 -10.68
N ALA A 6 7.11 -0.72 -10.59
CA ALA A 6 6.53 0.03 -9.49
C ALA A 6 5.01 -0.18 -9.41
N CYS A 7 4.31 -0.09 -10.53
CA CYS A 7 2.87 -0.38 -10.58
C CYS A 7 2.57 -1.83 -10.17
N ALA A 8 3.36 -2.81 -10.62
CA ALA A 8 3.14 -4.20 -10.24
C ALA A 8 3.29 -4.43 -8.71
N ILE A 9 4.31 -3.84 -8.09
CA ILE A 9 4.52 -3.91 -6.64
C ILE A 9 3.42 -3.16 -5.89
N PHE A 10 3.05 -1.96 -6.36
CA PHE A 10 1.98 -1.15 -5.76
C PHE A 10 0.64 -1.90 -5.74
N LEU A 11 0.29 -2.56 -6.85
CA LEU A 11 -0.93 -3.38 -6.95
C LEU A 11 -0.89 -4.65 -6.09
N GLN A 12 0.30 -5.06 -5.64
CA GLN A 12 0.53 -6.24 -4.81
C GLN A 12 1.20 -5.88 -3.47
N ILE A 13 0.85 -4.73 -2.88
CA ILE A 13 1.56 -4.17 -1.72
C ILE A 13 1.64 -5.11 -0.51
N ASN A 14 0.64 -5.96 -0.33
CA ASN A 14 0.58 -6.93 0.78
C ASN A 14 1.31 -8.25 0.46
N SER A 15 1.93 -8.37 -0.71
CA SER A 15 2.70 -9.56 -1.07
C SER A 15 3.98 -9.65 -0.23
N GLU A 16 4.27 -10.85 0.28
CA GLU A 16 5.53 -11.17 0.96
C GLU A 16 6.70 -11.30 -0.02
N LYS A 17 6.43 -11.29 -1.32
CA LYS A 17 7.47 -11.37 -2.37
C LYS A 17 8.41 -10.17 -2.37
N TYR A 18 7.94 -9.02 -1.89
CA TYR A 18 8.66 -7.75 -1.97
C TYR A 18 9.05 -7.27 -0.58
N THR A 19 10.25 -6.72 -0.45
CA THR A 19 10.70 -6.13 0.82
C THR A 19 10.01 -4.78 1.07
N ASP A 20 10.07 -4.29 2.31
CA ASP A 20 9.48 -3.01 2.66
C ASP A 20 10.16 -1.84 1.92
N GLU A 21 11.47 -1.94 1.64
CA GLU A 21 12.19 -0.96 0.82
C GLU A 21 11.74 -0.97 -0.64
N GLU A 22 11.49 -2.15 -1.22
CA GLU A 22 10.97 -2.27 -2.58
C GLU A 22 9.56 -1.68 -2.68
N LYS A 23 8.72 -1.97 -1.68
CA LYS A 23 7.38 -1.40 -1.54
C LYS A 23 7.43 0.12 -1.41
N GLY A 24 8.27 0.65 -0.52
CA GLY A 24 8.45 2.09 -0.33
C GLY A 24 8.93 2.78 -1.61
N THR A 25 9.87 2.18 -2.33
CA THR A 25 10.34 2.69 -3.63
C THR A 25 9.21 2.69 -4.67
N ALA A 26 8.42 1.62 -4.74
CA ALA A 26 7.29 1.52 -5.67
C ALA A 26 6.21 2.57 -5.38
N ILE A 27 5.86 2.78 -4.11
CA ILE A 27 4.92 3.81 -3.67
C ILE A 27 5.41 5.19 -4.11
N LEU A 28 6.68 5.52 -3.84
CA LEU A 28 7.25 6.81 -4.23
C LEU A 28 7.23 7.03 -5.75
N GLU A 29 7.53 6.00 -6.54
CA GLU A 29 7.49 6.10 -8.01
C GLU A 29 6.06 6.27 -8.54
N VAL A 30 5.08 5.58 -7.95
CA VAL A 30 3.67 5.75 -8.32
C VAL A 30 3.17 7.14 -7.95
N LEU A 31 3.53 7.69 -6.79
CA LEU A 31 3.13 9.04 -6.36
C LEU A 31 3.64 10.15 -7.30
N LYS A 32 4.75 9.91 -8.01
CA LYS A 32 5.28 10.85 -9.00
C LYS A 32 4.53 10.80 -10.33
N MET A 33 3.63 9.84 -10.54
CA MET A 33 2.87 9.73 -11.77
C MET A 33 1.90 10.90 -11.91
N PRO A 34 1.72 11.45 -13.13
CA PRO A 34 0.79 12.57 -13.33
C PRO A 34 -0.68 12.15 -13.14
N THR A 35 -1.00 10.88 -13.35
CA THR A 35 -2.34 10.30 -13.13
C THR A 35 -2.23 8.86 -12.64
N HIS A 36 -3.29 8.36 -11.99
CA HIS A 36 -3.33 7.01 -11.42
C HIS A 36 -4.43 6.15 -12.06
N ASN A 37 -4.77 6.39 -13.33
CA ASN A 37 -5.91 5.76 -14.01
C ASN A 37 -5.85 4.22 -14.06
N GLY A 38 -4.65 3.62 -13.96
CA GLY A 38 -4.44 2.17 -13.90
C GLY A 38 -4.50 1.57 -12.50
N ILE A 39 -4.76 2.37 -11.46
CA ILE A 39 -4.77 1.95 -10.06
C ILE A 39 -6.22 1.99 -9.56
N SER A 40 -6.71 0.84 -9.10
CA SER A 40 -8.04 0.77 -8.50
C SER A 40 -8.06 1.45 -7.12
N LYS A 41 -9.25 1.91 -6.71
CA LYS A 41 -9.47 2.39 -5.34
C LYS A 41 -9.05 1.34 -4.29
N SER A 42 -9.33 0.05 -4.55
CA SER A 42 -8.95 -1.03 -3.63
C SER A 42 -7.43 -1.14 -3.45
N ALA A 43 -6.65 -1.01 -4.52
CA ALA A 43 -5.19 -1.00 -4.43
C ALA A 43 -4.69 0.22 -3.64
N MET A 44 -5.29 1.40 -3.87
CA MET A 44 -4.95 2.61 -3.11
C MET A 44 -5.25 2.44 -1.62
N LEU A 45 -6.40 1.87 -1.25
CA LEU A 45 -6.75 1.60 0.15
C LEU A 45 -5.81 0.57 0.78
N ALA A 46 -5.40 -0.47 0.05
CA ALA A 46 -4.43 -1.44 0.54
C ALA A 46 -3.08 -0.78 0.84
N VAL A 47 -2.60 0.12 -0.02
CA VAL A 47 -1.35 0.86 0.20
C VAL A 47 -1.48 1.82 1.40
N ILE A 48 -2.60 2.54 1.53
CA ILE A 48 -2.86 3.40 2.69
C ILE A 48 -2.88 2.57 3.97
N GLY A 49 -3.55 1.42 3.97
CA GLY A 49 -3.59 0.50 5.11
C GLY A 49 -2.19 -0.02 5.48
N TYR A 50 -1.41 -0.44 4.48
CA TYR A 50 -0.02 -0.85 4.68
C TYR A 50 0.82 0.26 5.35
N LEU A 51 0.76 1.49 4.83
CA LEU A 51 1.49 2.63 5.40
C LEU A 51 1.00 2.99 6.81
N LEU A 52 -0.31 2.93 7.05
CA LEU A 52 -0.90 3.23 8.35
C LEU A 52 -0.40 2.26 9.43
N ASN A 53 -0.38 0.96 9.13
CA ASN A 53 0.11 -0.08 10.05
C ASN A 53 1.63 -0.03 10.27
N LEU A 54 2.39 0.56 9.34
CA LEU A 54 3.82 0.82 9.57
C LEU A 54 4.05 2.04 10.47
N ALA A 55 3.21 3.06 10.34
CA ALA A 55 3.38 4.33 11.05
C ALA A 55 2.75 4.32 12.45
N PHE A 56 1.72 3.50 12.67
CA PHE A 56 0.92 3.48 13.89
C PHE A 56 0.54 2.06 14.29
N ASP A 57 0.36 1.85 15.59
CA ASP A 57 -0.26 0.64 16.12
C ASP A 57 -1.78 0.75 15.94
N VAL A 58 -2.30 0.15 14.87
CA VAL A 58 -3.72 0.21 14.51
C VAL A 58 -4.44 -0.98 15.17
N PRO A 59 -5.44 -0.73 16.03
CA PRO A 59 -6.23 -1.80 16.64
C PRO A 59 -6.87 -2.66 15.56
N LYS A 60 -6.89 -3.98 15.78
CA LYS A 60 -7.56 -4.90 14.87
C LYS A 60 -9.07 -4.68 14.97
N GLU A 61 -9.80 -4.79 13.87
CA GLU A 61 -11.27 -4.59 13.83
C GLU A 61 -12.03 -5.41 14.91
N SER A 62 -11.50 -6.56 15.32
CA SER A 62 -12.05 -7.39 16.39
C SER A 62 -12.03 -6.72 17.77
N GLU A 63 -11.12 -5.78 18.04
CA GLU A 63 -10.97 -5.11 19.33
C GLU A 63 -11.90 -3.90 19.49
N VAL A 64 -12.43 -3.39 18.38
CA VAL A 64 -13.34 -2.23 18.36
C VAL A 64 -14.80 -2.69 18.55
N ALA A 65 -15.14 -3.90 18.09
CA ALA A 65 -16.49 -4.45 18.21
C ALA A 65 -16.87 -4.84 19.65
N ASP A 66 -15.90 -5.18 20.50
CA ASP A 66 -16.14 -5.56 21.90
C ASP A 66 -16.35 -4.34 22.84
N ASN A 67 -16.22 -3.12 22.32
CA ASN A 67 -16.34 -1.87 23.09
C ASN A 67 -17.50 -0.95 22.63
N ALA A 68 -18.41 -1.45 21.77
CA ALA A 68 -19.53 -0.68 21.20
C ALA A 68 -20.90 -1.15 21.69
#